data_AF-A0A4Y2GAB6-F1
#
_entry.id   AF-A0A4Y2GAB6-F1
#
_cell.length_a   1.000
_cell.length_b   1.000
_cell.length_c   1.000
_cell.angle_alpha   90.00
_cell.angle_beta   90.00
_cell.angle_gamma   90.00
#
_symmetry.space_group_name_H-M   'P 1'
#
loop_
_entity.id
_entity.type
_entity.pdbx_description
1 polymer ?
#
loop_
_entity_poly.entity_id
_entity_poly.type
_entity_poly.pdbx_seq_one_letter_code
_entity_poly.pdbx_strand_id
1 'polypeptide(L)'
;MFIATLGSKTIPLTLQNEQYVACTYGINWWIGKIVECYDEYNDYKFMFMHPHGPSASYMWPKPLNACWIPYKHIMKIVSAPSINKGRTYKITPEENNSIELLFKNVKVD
;
A
#
# COMPACT_ATOMS: atom_id res chain seq x y z
N MET A 1 8.78 21.38 39.98
CA MET A 1 7.37 21.82 39.90
C MET A 1 7.07 22.14 38.44
N PHE A 2 5.96 21.63 37.91
CA PHE A 2 5.38 21.81 36.56
C PHE A 2 5.99 21.05 35.36
N ILE A 3 5.52 19.79 35.19
CA ILE A 3 4.79 19.13 34.05
C ILE A 3 4.98 19.71 32.63
N ALA A 4 4.99 19.01 31.49
CA ALA A 4 5.19 17.63 31.02
C ALA A 4 5.04 17.66 29.49
N THR A 5 5.62 16.68 28.78
CA THR A 5 4.86 15.74 27.92
C THR A 5 5.79 14.62 27.49
N LEU A 6 5.26 13.40 27.58
CA LEU A 6 5.87 12.15 27.17
C LEU A 6 6.52 12.33 25.80
N GLY A 7 7.84 12.15 25.74
CA GLY A 7 8.63 12.29 24.52
C GLY A 7 7.88 11.64 23.37
N SER A 8 7.59 12.44 22.36
CA SER A 8 7.09 11.99 21.08
C SER A 8 8.13 11.04 20.49
N LYS A 9 8.08 9.77 20.91
CA LYS A 9 8.54 8.67 20.10
C LYS A 9 7.61 8.74 18.91
N THR A 10 8.08 9.36 17.82
CA THR A 10 7.57 9.06 16.49
C THR A 10 7.71 7.56 16.35
N ILE A 11 6.64 6.84 16.71
CA ILE A 11 6.51 5.44 16.42
C ILE A 11 6.56 5.44 14.90
N PRO A 12 7.62 4.88 14.25
CA PRO A 12 7.55 4.71 12.81
C PRO A 12 6.24 3.98 12.56
N LEU A 13 5.44 4.47 11.62
CA LEU A 13 4.13 3.91 11.31
C LEU A 13 4.35 2.45 10.88
N THR A 14 4.29 1.52 11.84
CA THR A 14 4.54 0.11 11.57
C THR A 14 3.38 -0.39 10.74
N LEU A 15 3.69 -0.83 9.53
CA LEU A 15 2.69 -1.44 8.67
C LEU A 15 2.15 -2.71 9.34
N GLN A 16 0.85 -2.90 9.27
CA GLN A 16 0.14 -4.00 9.90
C GLN A 16 -0.52 -4.89 8.85
N ASN A 17 -0.74 -6.15 9.23
CA ASN A 17 -1.59 -7.05 8.46
C ASN A 17 -2.94 -6.40 8.17
N GLU A 18 -3.52 -6.80 7.04
CA GLU A 18 -4.81 -6.33 6.53
C GLU A 18 -4.85 -4.88 6.02
N GLN A 19 -3.77 -4.11 6.19
CA GLN A 19 -3.67 -2.78 5.59
C GLN A 19 -3.51 -2.87 4.07
N TYR A 20 -4.13 -1.91 3.39
CA TYR A 20 -3.91 -1.70 1.97
C TYR A 20 -2.76 -0.72 1.79
N VAL A 21 -1.83 -1.05 0.91
CA VAL A 21 -0.69 -0.18 0.62
C VAL A 21 -0.45 -0.07 -0.88
N ALA A 22 0.18 1.03 -1.27
CA ALA A 22 0.75 1.22 -2.60
C ALA A 22 2.25 0.96 -2.56
N CYS A 23 2.76 0.19 -3.52
CA CYS A 23 4.17 -0.15 -3.60
C CYS A 23 4.72 -0.07 -5.03
N THR A 24 6.03 0.03 -5.16
CA THR A 24 6.74 -0.09 -6.44
C THR A 24 7.14 -1.55 -6.68
N TYR A 25 6.91 -2.06 -7.88
CA TYR A 25 7.44 -3.37 -8.30
C TYR A 25 7.84 -3.32 -9.78
N GLY A 26 9.14 -3.43 -10.03
CA GLY A 26 9.72 -3.20 -11.36
C GLY A 26 9.55 -1.75 -11.81
N ILE A 27 9.01 -1.54 -13.02
CA ILE A 27 8.84 -0.21 -13.62
C ILE A 27 7.46 0.43 -13.34
N ASN A 28 6.61 -0.24 -12.56
CA ASN A 28 5.23 0.15 -12.28
C ASN A 28 4.97 0.22 -10.77
N TRP A 29 3.92 0.93 -10.38
CA TRP A 29 3.36 0.87 -9.03
C TRP A 29 2.12 -0.03 -8.98
N TRP A 30 1.83 -0.55 -7.80
CA TRP A 30 0.74 -1.47 -7.55
C TRP A 30 0.04 -1.16 -6.23
N ILE A 31 -1.22 -1.54 -6.13
CA ILE A 31 -2.00 -1.53 -4.88
C ILE A 31 -2.34 -2.96 -4.51
N GLY A 32 -2.48 -3.18 -3.22
CA GLY A 32 -2.71 -4.50 -2.67
C GLY A 32 -2.80 -4.45 -1.17
N LYS A 33 -2.77 -5.63 -0.57
CA LYS A 33 -3.02 -5.82 0.86
C LYS A 33 -1.88 -6.59 1.49
N ILE A 34 -1.46 -6.14 2.67
CA ILE A 34 -0.49 -6.86 3.50
C ILE A 34 -1.21 -8.05 4.11
N VAL A 35 -0.70 -9.25 3.87
CA VAL A 35 -1.24 -10.50 4.42
C VAL A 35 -0.35 -11.08 5.50
N GLU A 36 0.92 -10.69 5.55
CA GLU A 36 1.90 -11.16 6.52
C GLU A 36 3.01 -10.10 6.70
N CYS A 37 3.40 -9.81 7.94
CA CYS A 37 4.54 -8.96 8.28
C CYS A 37 5.69 -9.83 8.78
N TYR A 38 6.91 -9.56 8.30
CA TYR A 38 8.13 -10.19 8.81
C TYR A 38 9.06 -9.11 9.36
N ASP A 39 8.85 -8.78 10.64
CA ASP A 39 9.45 -7.63 11.32
C ASP A 39 10.98 -7.69 11.40
N GLU A 40 11.55 -8.90 11.45
CA GLU A 40 13.01 -9.09 11.55
C GLU A 40 13.77 -8.50 10.36
N TYR A 41 13.20 -8.59 9.15
CA TYR A 41 13.81 -8.08 7.92
C TYR A 41 13.08 -6.88 7.33
N ASN A 42 12.02 -6.39 8.00
CA ASN A 42 11.11 -5.36 7.48
C ASN A 42 10.56 -5.70 6.08
N ASP A 43 10.23 -6.97 5.89
CA ASP A 43 9.62 -7.48 4.68
C ASP A 43 8.12 -7.73 4.90
N TYR A 44 7.33 -7.48 3.86
CA TYR A 44 5.88 -7.62 3.90
C TYR A 44 5.43 -8.54 2.79
N LYS A 45 4.63 -9.55 3.13
CA LYS A 45 3.96 -10.37 2.15
C LYS A 45 2.75 -9.61 1.67
N PHE A 46 2.80 -9.26 0.40
CA PHE A 46 1.85 -8.38 -0.23
C PHE A 46 1.10 -9.13 -1.32
N MET A 47 -0.22 -9.07 -1.26
CA MET A 47 -1.10 -9.60 -2.29
C MET A 47 -1.47 -8.46 -3.23
N PHE A 48 -1.19 -8.63 -4.53
CA PHE A 48 -1.38 -7.58 -5.54
C PHE A 48 -2.81 -7.59 -6.10
N MET A 49 -3.39 -6.41 -6.27
CA MET A 49 -4.61 -6.22 -7.03
C MET A 49 -4.27 -5.84 -8.47
N HIS A 50 -4.97 -6.44 -9.44
CA HIS A 50 -4.80 -6.11 -10.84
C HIS A 50 -5.78 -5.03 -11.29
N PRO A 51 -5.34 -4.05 -12.09
CA PRO A 51 -6.23 -3.06 -12.67
C PRO A 51 -7.27 -3.75 -13.58
N HIS A 52 -8.50 -3.25 -13.52
CA HIS A 52 -9.64 -3.72 -14.28
C HIS A 52 -10.09 -2.63 -15.24
N GLY A 53 -9.32 -2.46 -16.31
CA GLY A 53 -9.51 -1.43 -17.33
C GLY A 53 -8.90 -0.07 -16.95
N PRO A 54 -9.22 1.00 -17.70
CA PRO A 54 -8.61 2.33 -17.55
C PRO A 54 -9.13 3.12 -16.33
N SER A 55 -10.22 2.66 -15.71
CA SER A 55 -10.72 3.23 -14.46
C SER A 55 -9.87 2.78 -13.27
N ALA A 56 -9.79 3.58 -12.19
CA ALA A 56 -9.17 3.23 -10.90
C ALA A 56 -9.95 2.13 -10.15
N SER A 57 -10.02 0.97 -10.79
CA SER A 57 -10.83 -0.18 -10.46
C SER A 57 -9.94 -1.40 -10.53
N TYR A 58 -10.06 -2.27 -9.54
CA TYR A 58 -9.11 -3.35 -9.31
C TYR A 58 -9.82 -4.65 -8.97
N MET A 59 -9.16 -5.77 -9.21
CA MET A 59 -9.63 -7.10 -8.81
C MET A 59 -8.50 -7.92 -8.22
N TRP A 60 -8.86 -8.85 -7.34
CA TRP A 60 -7.95 -9.91 -6.94
C TRP A 60 -7.74 -10.91 -8.09
N PRO A 61 -6.49 -11.20 -8.49
CA PRO A 61 -6.24 -12.24 -9.47
C PRO A 61 -6.70 -13.62 -8.99
N LYS A 62 -6.90 -14.53 -9.94
CA LYS A 62 -7.09 -15.95 -9.68
C LYS A 62 -6.08 -16.73 -10.53
N PRO A 63 -5.12 -17.46 -9.92
CA PRO A 63 -4.89 -17.61 -8.48
C PRO A 63 -4.40 -16.31 -7.82
N LEU A 64 -4.54 -16.23 -6.49
CA LEU A 64 -3.99 -15.10 -5.73
C LEU A 64 -2.46 -15.09 -5.87
N ASN A 65 -1.90 -13.93 -6.22
CA ASN A 65 -0.46 -13.75 -6.31
C ASN A 65 0.00 -12.90 -5.12
N ALA A 66 0.82 -13.50 -4.25
CA ALA A 66 1.43 -12.84 -3.11
C ALA A 66 2.95 -12.93 -3.23
N CYS A 67 3.64 -11.83 -2.98
CA CYS A 67 5.10 -11.75 -3.01
C CYS A 67 5.60 -11.02 -1.77
N TRP A 68 6.80 -11.38 -1.30
CA TRP A 68 7.50 -10.63 -0.28
C TRP A 68 8.12 -9.38 -0.90
N ILE A 69 7.82 -8.22 -0.32
CA ILE A 69 8.37 -6.93 -0.72
C ILE A 69 9.01 -6.24 0.48
N PRO A 70 10.25 -5.72 0.35
CA PRO A 70 10.89 -4.97 1.42
C PRO A 70 10.21 -3.62 1.62
N TYR A 71 10.25 -3.12 2.86
CA TYR A 71 9.67 -1.85 3.27
C TYR A 71 9.99 -0.68 2.32
N LYS A 72 11.22 -0.63 1.81
CA LYS A 72 11.69 0.43 0.88
C LYS A 72 10.86 0.57 -0.40
N HIS A 73 10.11 -0.47 -0.79
CA HIS A 73 9.23 -0.42 -1.95
C HIS A 73 7.81 0.02 -1.59
N ILE A 74 7.46 0.10 -0.31
CA ILE A 74 6.16 0.64 0.13
C ILE A 74 6.21 2.16 0.06
N MET A 75 5.29 2.75 -0.70
CA MET A 75 5.21 4.20 -0.86
C MET A 75 4.27 4.84 0.16
N LYS A 76 3.09 4.24 0.37
CA LYS A 76 2.09 4.74 1.32
C LYS A 76 1.05 3.69 1.69
N ILE A 77 0.42 3.89 2.85
CA ILE A 77 -0.86 3.26 3.19
C ILE A 77 -1.95 3.92 2.34
N VAL A 78 -2.86 3.10 1.82
CA VAL A 78 -4.06 3.57 1.11
C VAL A 78 -5.30 3.22 1.90
N SER A 79 -6.34 4.04 1.72
CA SER A 79 -7.64 3.74 2.32
C SER A 79 -8.20 2.42 1.77
N ALA A 80 -8.92 1.69 2.62
CA ALA A 80 -9.56 0.43 2.19
C ALA A 80 -10.43 0.68 0.95
N PRO A 81 -10.19 -0.03 -0.16
CA PRO A 81 -10.95 0.17 -1.38
C PRO A 81 -12.44 -0.15 -1.17
N SER A 82 -13.30 0.69 -1.76
CA SER A 82 -14.74 0.48 -1.78
C SER A 82 -15.13 -0.66 -2.73
N ILE A 83 -16.11 -1.47 -2.34
CA ILE A 83 -16.67 -2.54 -3.17
C ILE A 83 -17.91 -1.99 -3.86
N ASN A 84 -17.93 -1.99 -5.20
CA ASN A 84 -19.09 -1.50 -5.95
C ASN A 84 -20.06 -2.62 -6.36
N LYS A 85 -19.61 -3.51 -7.26
CA LYS A 85 -20.39 -4.64 -7.79
C LYS A 85 -19.47 -5.84 -7.96
N GLY A 86 -19.81 -6.98 -7.34
CA GLY A 86 -19.01 -8.20 -7.41
C GLY A 86 -17.67 -8.07 -6.66
N ARG A 87 -16.58 -8.56 -7.27
CA ARG A 87 -15.21 -8.59 -6.68
C ARG A 87 -14.32 -7.46 -7.20
N THR A 88 -14.95 -6.33 -7.49
CA THR A 88 -14.31 -5.15 -8.05
C THR A 88 -14.18 -4.07 -6.98
N TYR A 89 -12.96 -3.61 -6.80
CA TYR A 89 -12.55 -2.68 -5.76
C TYR A 89 -12.17 -1.35 -6.38
N LYS A 90 -12.62 -0.24 -5.80
CA LYS A 90 -12.25 1.10 -6.27
C LYS A 90 -11.60 1.91 -5.18
N ILE A 91 -10.55 2.61 -5.56
CA ILE A 91 -9.98 3.72 -4.80
C ILE A 91 -10.54 5.03 -5.35
N THR A 92 -10.42 6.11 -4.58
CA THR A 92 -10.87 7.42 -5.05
C THR A 92 -9.87 8.00 -6.07
N PRO A 93 -10.31 8.88 -6.98
CA PRO A 93 -9.41 9.56 -7.91
C PRO A 93 -8.28 10.34 -7.21
N GLU A 94 -8.57 10.96 -6.07
CA GLU A 94 -7.60 11.71 -5.27
C GLU A 94 -6.50 10.78 -4.74
N GLU A 95 -6.87 9.60 -4.24
CA GLU A 95 -5.94 8.60 -3.74
C GLU A 95 -5.05 8.07 -4.88
N ASN A 96 -5.64 7.77 -6.04
CA ASN A 96 -4.92 7.35 -7.23
C ASN A 96 -3.90 8.40 -7.69
N ASN A 97 -4.32 9.67 -7.77
CA ASN A 97 -3.46 10.77 -8.18
C ASN A 97 -2.31 10.99 -7.17
N SER A 98 -2.58 10.85 -5.88
CA SER A 98 -1.56 10.92 -4.83
C SER A 98 -0.48 9.85 -4.98
N ILE A 99 -0.88 8.60 -5.26
CA ILE A 99 0.05 7.49 -5.50
C ILE A 99 0.90 7.78 -6.74
N GLU A 100 0.26 8.27 -7.80
CA GLU A 100 0.96 8.51 -9.07
C GLU A 100 1.98 9.65 -8.99
N LEU A 101 1.70 10.68 -8.18
CA LEU A 101 2.67 11.73 -7.88
C LEU A 101 3.85 11.21 -7.06
N LEU A 102 3.59 10.36 -6.05
CA LEU A 102 4.66 9.74 -5.25
C LEU A 102 5.56 8.87 -6.13
N PHE A 103 4.97 8.07 -7.01
CA PHE A 103 5.73 7.19 -7.88
C PHE A 103 6.65 7.95 -8.85
N LYS A 104 6.18 9.08 -9.39
CA LYS A 104 7.01 9.95 -10.23
C LYS A 104 8.20 10.51 -9.47
N ASN A 105 8.01 10.89 -8.21
CA ASN A 105 9.12 11.42 -7.39
C ASN A 105 10.16 10.34 -7.07
N VAL A 106 9.74 9.10 -6.82
CA VAL A 106 10.67 7.97 -6.59
C VAL A 106 11.54 7.64 -7.81
N LYS A 107 11.08 7.97 -9.03
CA LYS A 107 11.85 7.74 -10.28
C LYS A 107 12.84 8.86 -10.62
N VAL A 108 12.78 9.99 -9.91
CA VAL A 108 13.61 11.17 -10.20
C VAL A 108 14.94 11.16 -9.41
N ASP A 109 15.09 10.24 -8.46
CA ASP A 109 16.37 9.89 -7.81
C ASP A 109 17.13 8.81 -8.59
#